data_AF-A0A0F9B9A4-F1
#
_entry.id   AF-A0A0F9B9A4-F1
#
_cell.length_a   1.000
_cell.length_b   1.000
_cell.length_c   1.000
_cell.angle_alpha   90.00
_cell.angle_beta   90.00
_cell.angle_gamma   90.00
#
_symmetry.space_group_name_H-M   'P 1'
#
loop_
_entity.id
_entity.type
_entity.pdbx_description
1 polymer ?
#
loop_
_entity_poly.entity_id
_entity_poly.type
_entity_poly.pdbx_seq_one_letter_code
_entity_poly.pdbx_strand_id
1 'polypeptide(L)'
;SLKVGYFVMEWLAERGISHIQFIEHLVKNQAGPIGREVKFFYDKADAMLSGQGRGEVVCSDIYWDVEEASFIRCMQDPDDFYDDMGEAVAEMVSHDVIDIINYQQSRIPTVEMYGGDVERWARETILWGRKSGTMLVPELIAAE
;
A
#
# COMPACT_ATOMS: atom_id res chain seq x y z
N SER A 1 4.70 -2.20 -1.19
CA SER A 1 4.36 -3.10 -2.32
C SER A 1 4.07 -2.28 -3.55
N LEU A 2 4.86 -2.43 -4.62
CA LEU A 2 4.65 -1.74 -5.91
C LEU A 2 3.22 -1.88 -6.49
N LYS A 3 2.39 -2.78 -5.95
CA LYS A 3 1.01 -3.01 -6.37
C LYS A 3 0.00 -1.98 -5.85
N VAL A 4 0.24 -1.26 -4.75
CA VAL A 4 -0.78 -0.36 -4.14
C VAL A 4 -1.07 0.91 -4.93
N GLY A 5 -0.14 1.32 -5.80
CA GLY A 5 -0.31 2.50 -6.65
C GLY A 5 -0.01 2.20 -8.12
N TYR A 6 0.05 0.93 -8.52
CA TYR A 6 0.51 0.54 -9.85
C TYR A 6 -0.30 1.18 -10.97
N PHE A 7 -1.64 1.03 -10.94
CA PHE A 7 -2.50 1.58 -11.97
C PHE A 7 -2.56 3.11 -11.95
N VAL A 8 -2.44 3.72 -10.76
CA VAL A 8 -2.31 5.17 -10.62
C VAL A 8 -1.04 5.67 -11.32
N MET A 9 0.09 5.00 -11.10
CA MET A 9 1.36 5.35 -11.74
C MET A 9 1.31 5.21 -13.26
N GLU A 10 0.75 4.10 -13.78
CA GLU A 10 0.57 3.92 -15.23
C GLU A 10 -0.38 4.99 -15.82
N TRP A 11 -1.49 5.29 -15.14
CA TRP A 11 -2.44 6.32 -15.56
C TRP A 11 -1.82 7.73 -15.57
N LEU A 12 -0.95 8.04 -14.62
CA LEU A 12 -0.15 9.26 -14.58
C LEU A 12 0.91 9.30 -15.70
N ALA A 13 1.55 8.17 -15.98
CA ALA A 13 2.55 8.06 -17.04
C ALA A 13 1.96 8.31 -18.43
N GLU A 14 0.76 7.82 -18.71
CA GLU A 14 -0.02 8.13 -19.93
C GLU A 14 -0.30 9.64 -20.09
N ARG A 15 -0.24 10.41 -18.99
CA ARG A 15 -0.42 11.87 -18.93
C ARG A 15 0.89 12.64 -18.88
N GLY A 16 2.03 11.95 -19.04
CA GLY A 16 3.35 12.57 -19.06
C GLY A 16 3.96 12.83 -17.68
N ILE A 17 3.38 12.30 -16.61
CA ILE A 17 3.93 12.36 -15.25
C ILE A 17 4.67 11.05 -14.99
N SER A 18 5.99 11.11 -14.87
CA SER A 18 6.80 9.92 -14.62
C SER A 18 6.58 9.35 -13.20
N HIS A 19 6.84 8.05 -13.03
CA HIS A 19 6.77 7.40 -11.72
C HIS A 19 7.69 8.08 -10.69
N ILE A 20 8.85 8.57 -11.12
CA ILE A 20 9.79 9.30 -10.26
C ILE A 20 9.15 10.59 -9.76
N GLN A 21 8.55 11.40 -10.64
CA GLN A 21 7.89 12.65 -10.23
C GLN A 21 6.77 12.40 -9.24
N PHE A 22 5.97 11.35 -9.44
CA PHE A 22 4.93 10.97 -8.51
C PHE A 22 5.49 10.55 -7.15
N ILE A 23 6.50 9.68 -7.11
CA ILE A 23 7.15 9.25 -5.86
C ILE A 23 7.78 10.46 -5.14
N GLU A 24 8.46 11.35 -5.85
CA GLU A 24 9.02 12.57 -5.26
C GLU A 24 7.94 13.49 -4.68
N HIS A 25 6.77 13.55 -5.31
CA HIS A 25 5.63 14.30 -4.80
C HIS A 25 5.09 13.66 -3.50
N LEU A 26 4.89 12.34 -3.49
CA LEU A 26 4.49 11.60 -2.29
C LEU A 26 5.47 11.80 -1.12
N VAL A 27 6.77 11.78 -1.37
CA VAL A 27 7.79 11.98 -0.32
C VAL A 27 7.80 13.40 0.24
N LYS A 28 7.39 14.39 -0.54
CA LYS A 28 7.28 15.79 -0.08
C LYS A 28 6.04 16.01 0.79
N ASN A 29 4.97 15.26 0.55
CA ASN A 29 3.79 15.29 1.41
C ASN A 29 4.03 14.41 2.65
N GLN A 30 3.99 15.04 3.82
CA GLN A 30 4.26 14.38 5.11
C GLN A 30 2.97 14.19 5.93
N ALA A 31 1.81 14.48 5.35
CA ALA A 31 0.50 14.23 5.96
C ALA A 31 -0.02 12.84 5.56
N GLY A 32 -1.12 12.43 6.21
CA GLY A 32 -1.84 11.21 5.86
C GLY A 32 -1.07 9.90 6.10
N PRO A 33 -1.69 8.75 5.79
CA PRO A 33 -1.05 7.43 5.77
C PRO A 33 0.27 7.36 5.01
N ILE A 34 0.36 7.96 3.83
CA ILE A 34 1.55 7.88 2.98
C ILE A 34 2.71 8.62 3.66
N GLY A 35 2.46 9.83 4.18
CA GLY A 35 3.46 10.59 4.91
C GLY A 35 3.94 9.88 6.19
N ARG A 36 3.03 9.22 6.92
CA ARG A 36 3.39 8.37 8.08
C ARG A 36 4.35 7.25 7.67
N GLU A 37 4.11 6.58 6.56
CA GLU A 37 4.98 5.50 6.06
C GLU A 37 6.32 6.01 5.54
N VAL A 38 6.36 7.17 4.87
CA VAL A 38 7.62 7.83 4.48
C VAL A 38 8.47 8.13 5.71
N LYS A 39 7.86 8.74 6.74
CA LYS A 39 8.55 9.03 7.99
C LYS A 39 9.06 7.74 8.66
N PHE A 40 8.20 6.72 8.75
CA PHE A 40 8.57 5.43 9.31
C PHE A 40 9.78 4.81 8.58
N PHE A 41 9.81 4.90 7.25
CA PHE A 41 10.91 4.37 6.45
C PHE A 41 12.23 5.07 6.77
N TYR A 42 12.24 6.40 6.90
CA TYR A 42 13.43 7.15 7.31
C TYR A 42 13.89 6.80 8.73
N ASP A 43 12.96 6.79 9.69
CA ASP A 43 13.26 6.39 11.07
C ASP A 43 13.86 4.97 11.12
N LYS A 44 13.35 4.05 10.29
CA LYS A 44 13.84 2.68 10.21
C LYS A 44 15.22 2.59 9.56
N ALA A 45 15.49 3.40 8.54
CA ALA A 45 16.81 3.50 7.93
C ALA A 45 17.86 3.93 8.96
N ASP A 46 17.55 4.96 9.75
CA ASP A 46 18.43 5.44 10.82
C ASP A 46 18.63 4.38 11.92
N ALA A 47 17.55 3.69 12.31
CA ALA A 47 17.61 2.58 13.25
C ALA A 47 18.53 1.45 12.76
N MET A 48 18.44 1.07 11.49
CA MET A 48 19.32 0.05 10.89
C MET A 48 20.78 0.51 10.88
N LEU A 49 21.05 1.77 10.54
CA LEU A 49 22.39 2.36 10.61
C LEU A 49 22.94 2.38 12.05
N SER A 50 22.07 2.44 13.05
CA SER A 50 22.41 2.33 14.47
C SER A 50 22.58 0.89 15.00
N GLY A 51 22.42 -0.12 14.13
CA GLY A 51 22.61 -1.53 14.47
C GLY A 51 21.33 -2.31 14.80
N GLN A 52 20.15 -1.73 14.59
CA GLN A 52 18.89 -2.45 14.74
C GLN A 52 18.60 -3.37 13.54
N GLY A 53 17.81 -4.42 13.77
CA GLY A 53 17.39 -5.35 12.72
C GLY A 53 16.44 -4.73 11.70
N ARG A 54 16.45 -5.27 10.47
CA ARG A 54 15.59 -4.81 9.35
C ARG A 54 14.14 -5.32 9.38
N GLY A 55 13.86 -6.34 10.21
CA GLY A 55 12.56 -6.99 10.27
C GLY A 55 11.58 -6.19 11.12
N GLU A 56 10.32 -6.24 10.74
CA GLU A 56 9.19 -5.61 11.43
C GLU A 56 8.23 -6.67 11.94
N VAL A 57 7.63 -6.39 13.09
CA VAL A 57 6.56 -7.20 13.65
C VAL A 57 5.31 -6.33 13.64
N VAL A 58 4.37 -6.63 12.74
CA VAL A 58 3.16 -5.82 12.53
C VAL A 58 1.91 -6.59 12.94
N CYS A 59 1.80 -7.85 12.52
CA CYS A 59 0.76 -8.76 12.95
C CYS A 59 1.39 -10.08 13.38
N SER A 60 1.00 -10.56 14.57
CA SER A 60 1.52 -11.76 15.25
C SER A 60 3.05 -11.75 15.45
N ASP A 61 3.67 -12.91 15.67
CA ASP A 61 5.11 -13.06 15.90
C ASP A 61 5.91 -13.30 14.61
N ILE A 62 5.35 -12.92 13.45
CA ILE A 62 5.99 -13.06 12.14
C ILE A 62 6.81 -11.81 11.82
N TYR A 63 8.04 -12.03 11.36
CA TYR A 63 8.88 -10.97 10.82
C TYR A 63 8.55 -10.69 9.36
N TRP A 64 8.23 -9.43 9.09
CA TRP A 64 7.96 -8.88 7.77
C TRP A 64 9.14 -8.02 7.33
N ASP A 65 9.40 -7.95 6.02
CA ASP A 65 10.27 -6.87 5.54
C ASP A 65 9.55 -5.52 5.64
N VAL A 66 10.30 -4.43 5.56
CA VAL A 66 9.76 -3.07 5.75
C VAL A 66 8.67 -2.74 4.71
N GLU A 67 8.79 -3.25 3.48
CA GLU A 67 7.84 -2.98 2.40
C GLU A 67 6.52 -3.71 2.62
N GLU A 68 6.57 -4.97 3.05
CA GLU A 68 5.42 -5.79 3.40
C GLU A 68 4.74 -5.25 4.67
N ALA A 69 5.52 -4.88 5.68
CA ALA A 69 5.04 -4.25 6.90
C ALA A 69 4.28 -2.94 6.61
N SER A 70 4.83 -2.12 5.72
CA SER A 70 4.19 -0.88 5.25
C SER A 70 2.85 -1.17 4.56
N PHE A 71 2.82 -2.17 3.67
CA PHE A 71 1.59 -2.61 3.03
C PHE A 71 0.52 -3.05 4.04
N ILE A 72 0.90 -3.83 5.06
CA ILE A 72 -0.03 -4.28 6.11
C ILE A 72 -0.61 -3.10 6.88
N ARG A 73 0.21 -2.10 7.24
CA ARG A 73 -0.26 -0.90 7.95
C ARG A 73 -1.21 -0.07 7.11
N CYS A 74 -0.89 0.17 5.84
CA CYS A 74 -1.77 0.94 4.94
C CYS A 74 -3.11 0.24 4.72
N MET A 75 -3.12 -1.08 4.53
CA MET A 75 -4.35 -1.80 4.16
C MET A 75 -5.22 -2.21 5.37
N GLN A 76 -4.82 -1.83 6.59
CA GLN A 76 -5.74 -1.88 7.73
C GLN A 76 -6.86 -0.85 7.62
N ASP A 77 -6.61 0.28 6.96
CA ASP A 77 -7.59 1.30 6.62
C ASP A 77 -7.38 1.73 5.15
N PRO A 78 -7.87 0.93 4.19
CA PRO A 78 -7.63 1.19 2.79
C PRO A 78 -8.28 2.50 2.33
N ASP A 79 -9.39 2.92 2.94
CA ASP A 79 -10.08 4.16 2.60
C ASP A 79 -9.21 5.36 2.97
N ASP A 80 -8.69 5.44 4.20
CA ASP A 80 -7.75 6.52 4.63
C ASP A 80 -6.53 6.57 3.69
N PHE A 81 -5.99 5.42 3.30
CA PHE A 81 -4.83 5.35 2.40
C PHE A 81 -5.15 5.83 0.98
N TYR A 82 -6.29 5.45 0.42
CA TYR A 82 -6.65 5.81 -0.96
C TYR A 82 -7.23 7.22 -1.08
N ASP A 83 -7.84 7.76 -0.03
CA ASP A 83 -8.20 9.17 0.05
C ASP A 83 -6.94 10.05 0.03
N ASP A 84 -5.94 9.73 0.85
CA ASP A 84 -4.63 10.42 0.86
C ASP A 84 -3.89 10.29 -0.49
N MET A 85 -3.94 9.11 -1.12
CA MET A 85 -3.42 8.94 -2.48
C MET A 85 -4.20 9.79 -3.49
N GLY A 86 -5.52 9.86 -3.37
CA GLY A 86 -6.38 10.66 -4.24
C GLY A 86 -6.04 12.15 -4.15
N GLU A 87 -5.87 12.67 -2.94
CA GLU A 87 -5.41 14.05 -2.72
C GLU A 87 -4.06 14.31 -3.39
N ALA A 88 -3.07 13.44 -3.17
CA ALA A 88 -1.76 13.59 -3.79
C ALA A 88 -1.79 13.51 -5.33
N VAL A 89 -2.62 12.64 -5.91
CA VAL A 89 -2.78 12.56 -7.36
C VAL A 89 -3.47 13.82 -7.90
N ALA A 90 -4.51 14.30 -7.21
CA ALA A 90 -5.28 15.49 -7.60
C ALA A 90 -4.42 16.78 -7.57
N GLU A 91 -3.40 16.86 -6.72
CA GLU A 91 -2.44 17.96 -6.74
C GLU A 91 -1.57 17.99 -8.01
N MET A 92 -1.40 16.85 -8.67
CA MET A 92 -0.54 16.71 -9.85
C MET A 92 -1.30 16.84 -11.18
N VAL A 93 -2.63 16.73 -11.18
CA VAL A 93 -3.45 16.71 -12.39
C VAL A 93 -4.70 17.58 -12.26
N SER A 94 -5.16 18.18 -13.35
CA SER A 94 -6.37 19.03 -13.37
C SER A 94 -7.68 18.24 -13.58
N HIS A 95 -7.65 16.92 -13.43
CA HIS A 95 -8.77 16.02 -13.78
C HIS A 95 -9.33 15.35 -12.52
N ASP A 96 -10.56 14.85 -12.62
CA ASP A 96 -11.12 13.98 -11.60
C ASP A 96 -10.31 12.66 -11.55
N VAL A 97 -9.91 12.30 -10.33
CA VAL A 97 -9.05 11.13 -10.03
C VAL A 97 -9.84 9.99 -9.39
N ILE A 98 -11.12 10.22 -9.03
CA ILE A 98 -11.93 9.26 -8.26
C ILE A 98 -11.99 7.90 -8.96
N ASP A 99 -12.21 7.87 -10.27
CA ASP A 99 -12.33 6.62 -11.02
C ASP A 99 -11.04 5.79 -10.99
N ILE A 100 -9.86 6.41 -11.11
CA ILE A 100 -8.59 5.69 -11.08
C ILE A 100 -8.23 5.21 -9.67
N ILE A 101 -8.55 6.00 -8.65
CA ILE A 101 -8.35 5.63 -7.25
C ILE A 101 -9.25 4.44 -6.88
N ASN A 102 -10.55 4.53 -7.17
CA ASN A 102 -11.50 3.44 -6.97
C ASN A 102 -11.09 2.18 -7.73
N TYR A 103 -10.65 2.35 -8.98
CA TYR A 103 -10.16 1.24 -9.78
C TYR A 103 -8.94 0.59 -9.12
N GLN A 104 -7.94 1.36 -8.71
CA GLN A 104 -6.75 0.86 -8.03
C GLN A 104 -7.11 0.14 -6.72
N GLN A 105 -7.94 0.75 -5.87
CA GLN A 105 -8.38 0.16 -4.61
C GLN A 105 -9.07 -1.18 -4.81
N SER A 106 -9.96 -1.29 -5.81
CA SER A 106 -10.68 -2.52 -6.13
C SER A 106 -9.77 -3.70 -6.51
N ARG A 107 -8.50 -3.44 -6.84
CA ARG A 107 -7.53 -4.50 -7.19
C ARG A 107 -6.82 -5.08 -5.97
N ILE A 108 -6.98 -4.50 -4.79
CA ILE A 108 -6.31 -4.98 -3.57
C ILE A 108 -7.33 -5.75 -2.70
N PRO A 109 -7.05 -7.02 -2.33
CA PRO A 109 -7.87 -7.74 -1.37
C PRO A 109 -7.87 -7.03 -0.01
N THR A 110 -9.03 -6.85 0.60
CA THR A 110 -9.15 -6.18 1.90
C THR A 110 -9.09 -7.19 3.04
N VAL A 111 -8.74 -6.72 4.24
CA VAL A 111 -8.75 -7.53 5.47
C VAL A 111 -10.17 -8.05 5.77
N GLU A 112 -11.20 -7.31 5.40
CA GLU A 112 -12.61 -7.69 5.56
C GLU A 112 -12.98 -8.96 4.80
N MET A 113 -12.38 -9.19 3.62
CA MET A 113 -12.56 -10.43 2.85
C MET A 113 -12.08 -11.68 3.63
N TYR A 114 -11.29 -11.47 4.67
CA TYR A 114 -10.75 -12.50 5.57
C TYR A 114 -11.42 -12.46 6.95
N GLY A 115 -12.59 -11.81 7.08
CA GLY A 115 -13.33 -11.73 8.33
C GLY A 115 -12.64 -10.91 9.41
N GLY A 116 -11.79 -9.95 9.02
CA GLY A 116 -11.03 -9.13 9.97
C GLY A 116 -9.70 -9.77 10.43
N ASP A 117 -9.38 -10.98 9.96
CA ASP A 117 -8.14 -11.67 10.33
C ASP A 117 -6.93 -11.13 9.54
N VAL A 118 -6.28 -10.12 10.12
CA VAL A 118 -5.09 -9.46 9.54
C VAL A 118 -3.94 -10.45 9.32
N GLU A 119 -3.72 -11.40 10.23
CA GLU A 119 -2.61 -12.37 10.09
C GLU A 119 -2.86 -13.28 8.89
N ARG A 120 -4.07 -13.84 8.79
CA ARG A 120 -4.45 -14.71 7.69
C ARG A 120 -4.39 -13.96 6.36
N TRP A 121 -4.96 -12.75 6.31
CA TRP A 121 -4.89 -11.88 5.14
C TRP A 121 -3.43 -11.61 4.74
N ALA A 122 -2.57 -11.20 5.67
CA ALA A 122 -1.17 -10.90 5.36
C ALA A 122 -0.42 -12.14 4.83
N ARG A 123 -0.62 -13.31 5.45
CA ARG A 123 0.03 -14.56 5.01
C ARG A 123 -0.46 -15.01 3.64
N GLU A 124 -1.76 -14.94 3.37
CA GLU A 124 -2.35 -15.43 2.12
C GLU A 124 -2.26 -14.41 0.97
N THR A 125 -2.28 -13.10 1.25
CA THR A 125 -2.23 -12.08 0.20
C THR A 125 -0.80 -11.64 -0.10
N ILE A 126 0.03 -11.45 0.93
CA ILE A 126 1.37 -10.87 0.78
C ILE A 126 2.40 -11.97 0.55
N LEU A 127 2.51 -12.96 1.46
CA LEU A 127 3.53 -14.02 1.32
C LEU A 127 3.24 -14.94 0.13
N TRP A 128 1.98 -15.30 -0.11
CA TRP A 128 1.62 -16.07 -1.32
C TRP A 128 1.69 -15.22 -2.59
N GLY A 129 1.29 -13.95 -2.52
CA GLY A 129 1.37 -13.01 -3.63
C GLY A 129 2.79 -12.81 -4.14
N ARG A 130 3.77 -12.81 -3.21
CA ARG A 130 5.20 -12.79 -3.51
C ARG A 130 5.69 -14.03 -4.26
N LYS A 131 5.10 -15.20 -3.99
CA LYS A 131 5.53 -16.49 -4.57
C LYS A 131 4.85 -16.82 -5.91
N SER A 132 3.61 -16.38 -6.10
CA SER A 132 2.76 -16.79 -7.24
C SER A 132 2.55 -15.70 -8.30
N GLY A 133 2.94 -14.45 -8.03
CA GLY A 133 2.74 -13.30 -8.93
C GLY A 133 1.31 -12.74 -8.90
N THR A 134 0.34 -13.49 -8.37
CA THR A 134 -1.09 -13.11 -8.26
C THR A 134 -1.48 -12.96 -6.80
N MET A 135 -2.39 -12.02 -6.47
CA MET A 135 -2.93 -11.94 -5.11
C MET A 135 -4.03 -12.98 -4.96
N LEU A 136 -4.03 -13.73 -3.84
CA LEU A 136 -5.16 -14.58 -3.50
C LEU A 136 -6.33 -13.70 -3.10
N VAL A 137 -7.46 -13.92 -3.76
CA VAL A 137 -8.76 -13.42 -3.33
C VAL A 137 -9.51 -14.65 -2.81
N PRO A 138 -9.99 -14.67 -1.56
CA PRO A 138 -10.83 -15.76 -1.09
C PRO A 138 -12.04 -15.92 -2.02
N GLU A 139 -12.46 -17.15 -2.29
CA GLU A 139 -13.77 -17.36 -2.93
C GLU A 139 -14.82 -16.68 -2.05
N LEU A 140 -15.58 -15.73 -2.63
CA LEU A 140 -16.76 -15.16 -1.99
C LEU A 140 -17.67 -16.35 -1.65
N ILE A 141 -17.73 -16.71 -0.37
CA ILE A 141 -18.75 -17.63 0.10
C ILE A 141 -20.06 -16.88 -0.11
N ALA A 142 -20.77 -17.21 -1.19
CA ALA A 142 -22.12 -16.75 -1.40
C ALA A 142 -22.91 -17.14 -0.15
N ALA A 143 -23.36 -16.14 0.62
CA ALA A 143 -24.32 -16.37 1.67
C ALA A 143 -25.60 -16.91 1.00
N GLU A 144 -25.96 -18.15 1.33
CA GLU A 144 -27.26 -18.75 1.00
C GLU A 144 -28.41 -18.03 1.74
#